data_AF-A0A0A7GE24-F1
#
_entry.id   AF-A0A0A7GE24-F1
#
_cell.length_a   1.000
_cell.length_b   1.000
_cell.length_c   1.000
_cell.angle_alpha   90.00
_cell.angle_beta   90.00
_cell.angle_gamma   90.00
#
_symmetry.space_group_name_H-M   'P 1'
#
loop_
_entity.id
_entity.type
_entity.pdbx_description
1 polymer ?
#
loop_
_entity_poly.entity_id
_entity_poly.type
_entity_poly.pdbx_seq_one_letter_code
_entity_poly.pdbx_strand_id
1 'polypeptide(L)'
;MEEYISLILASVFGAVVGLERSKVHKPAGLRTHMLVSAGSCLFMIVSARFFNDPARIAAGVVSGIGFIGAGTILAEQRKERTKVVGITTAASLWMTAAIGMITGFGDYRLATFSTALTYIILKLKRVEEMLEKRDKN
;
A
#
# COMPACT_ATOMS: atom_id res chain seq x y z
N MET A 1 23.25 -4.18 8.05
CA MET A 1 22.57 -5.50 8.02
C MET A 1 21.08 -5.33 8.24
N GLU A 2 20.69 -4.42 9.14
CA GLU A 2 19.31 -4.03 9.40
C GLU A 2 18.55 -3.58 8.14
N GLU A 3 19.23 -2.97 7.17
CA GLU A 3 18.60 -2.50 5.92
C GLU A 3 18.05 -3.65 5.07
N TYR A 4 18.77 -4.77 5.01
CA TYR A 4 18.31 -5.97 4.31
C TYR A 4 17.08 -6.57 5.01
N ILE A 5 17.08 -6.54 6.35
CA ILE A 5 15.93 -6.97 7.16
C ILE A 5 14.73 -6.04 6.89
N SER A 6 14.93 -4.72 6.86
CA SER A 6 13.89 -3.74 6.52
C SER A 6 13.31 -3.97 5.12
N LEU A 7 14.13 -4.33 4.13
CA LEU A 7 13.65 -4.63 2.77
C LEU A 7 12.81 -5.91 2.71
N ILE A 8 13.26 -6.96 3.41
CA ILE A 8 12.51 -8.22 3.50
C ILE A 8 11.19 -7.99 4.24
N LEU A 9 11.22 -7.32 5.39
CA LEU A 9 10.02 -6.99 6.16
C LEU A 9 9.06 -6.09 5.40
N ALA A 10 9.55 -5.05 4.73
CA ALA A 10 8.71 -4.19 3.90
C ALA A 10 8.03 -4.98 2.79
N SER A 11 8.75 -5.92 2.15
CA SER A 11 8.18 -6.82 1.16
C SER A 11 7.09 -7.72 1.75
N VAL A 12 7.30 -8.26 2.95
CA VAL A 12 6.31 -9.08 3.67
C VAL A 12 5.08 -8.25 4.05
N PHE A 13 5.25 -7.04 4.57
CA PHE A 13 4.13 -6.16 4.90
C PHE A 13 3.32 -5.77 3.66
N GLY A 14 4.00 -5.42 2.57
CA GLY A 14 3.37 -5.19 1.27
C GLY A 14 2.62 -6.43 0.77
N ALA A 15 3.18 -7.63 0.98
CA ALA A 15 2.50 -8.88 0.66
C ALA A 15 1.21 -9.06 1.46
N VAL A 16 1.23 -8.82 2.78
CA VAL A 16 0.04 -8.93 3.65
C VAL A 16 -1.11 -8.04 3.15
N VAL A 17 -0.82 -6.77 2.83
CA VAL A 17 -1.83 -5.86 2.26
C VAL A 17 -2.30 -6.34 0.88
N GLY A 18 -1.35 -6.73 0.02
CA GLY A 18 -1.63 -7.18 -1.34
C GLY A 18 -2.39 -8.50 -1.45
N LEU A 19 -2.32 -9.38 -0.44
CA LEU A 19 -3.05 -10.65 -0.40
C LEU A 19 -4.57 -10.43 -0.44
N GLU A 20 -5.07 -9.43 0.30
CA GLU A 20 -6.51 -9.12 0.25
C GLU A 20 -6.91 -8.58 -1.13
N ARG A 21 -6.07 -7.71 -1.72
CA ARG A 21 -6.35 -7.13 -3.03
C ARG A 21 -6.34 -8.16 -4.16
N SER A 22 -5.42 -9.12 -4.10
CA SER A 22 -5.34 -10.21 -5.08
C SER A 22 -6.54 -11.16 -5.00
N LYS A 23 -7.03 -11.46 -3.80
CA LYS A 23 -8.21 -12.32 -3.59
C LYS A 23 -9.48 -11.72 -4.19
N VAL A 24 -9.60 -10.40 -4.15
CA VAL A 24 -10.76 -9.65 -4.68
C VAL A 24 -10.55 -9.22 -6.15
N HIS A 25 -9.58 -9.80 -6.85
CA HIS A 25 -9.31 -9.57 -8.29
C HIS A 25 -9.12 -8.08 -8.66
N LYS A 26 -8.56 -7.30 -7.73
CA LYS A 26 -8.24 -5.88 -7.95
C LYS A 26 -6.94 -5.74 -8.74
N PRO A 27 -6.80 -4.69 -9.58
CA PRO A 27 -5.69 -4.56 -10.53
C PRO A 27 -4.33 -4.37 -9.87
N ALA A 28 -4.26 -3.75 -8.69
CA ALA A 28 -3.05 -3.75 -7.88
C ALA A 28 -3.12 -4.93 -6.90
N GLY A 29 -2.48 -6.03 -7.28
CA GLY A 29 -2.46 -7.27 -6.52
C GLY A 29 -1.26 -7.38 -5.58
N LEU A 30 -0.89 -8.62 -5.27
CA LEU A 30 0.19 -8.97 -4.35
C LEU A 30 1.53 -8.32 -4.74
N ARG A 31 2.00 -8.57 -5.97
CA ARG A 31 3.31 -8.10 -6.45
C ARG A 31 3.41 -6.58 -6.45
N THR A 32 2.33 -5.88 -6.79
CA THR A 32 2.31 -4.40 -6.80
C THR A 32 2.53 -3.85 -5.40
N HIS A 33 1.85 -4.38 -4.38
CA HIS A 33 1.99 -3.90 -3.00
C HIS A 33 3.37 -4.25 -2.44
N MET A 34 3.91 -5.43 -2.76
CA MET A 34 5.29 -5.79 -2.38
C MET A 34 6.32 -4.81 -2.96
N LEU A 35 6.23 -4.52 -4.27
CA LEU A 35 7.17 -3.62 -4.95
C LEU A 35 7.05 -2.17 -4.46
N VAL A 36 5.83 -1.68 -4.21
CA VAL A 36 5.62 -0.33 -3.67
C VAL A 36 6.21 -0.22 -2.26
N SER A 37 5.91 -1.18 -1.38
CA SER A 37 6.45 -1.17 -0.02
C SER A 37 7.98 -1.27 -0.01
N ALA A 38 8.56 -2.21 -0.76
CA ALA A 38 10.00 -2.39 -0.85
C ALA A 38 10.72 -1.18 -1.46
N GLY A 39 10.17 -0.59 -2.54
CA GLY A 39 10.71 0.60 -3.17
C GLY A 39 10.68 1.82 -2.25
N SER A 40 9.56 2.04 -1.56
CA SER A 40 9.44 3.12 -0.56
C SER A 40 10.38 2.91 0.64
N CYS A 41 10.58 1.68 1.08
CA CYS A 41 11.56 1.32 2.10
C CYS A 41 12.98 1.65 1.64
N LEU A 42 13.36 1.24 0.43
CA LEU A 42 14.66 1.54 -0.15
C LEU A 42 14.91 3.05 -0.26
N PHE A 43 13.92 3.81 -0.74
CA PHE A 43 14.03 5.27 -0.82
C PHE A 43 14.19 5.92 0.54
N MET A 44 13.48 5.45 1.58
CA MET A 44 13.67 5.95 2.94
C MET A 44 15.07 5.62 3.48
N ILE A 45 15.56 4.40 3.26
CA ILE A 45 16.93 4.01 3.67
C ILE A 45 17.97 4.91 2.99
N VAL A 46 17.83 5.14 1.69
CA VAL A 46 18.71 6.04 0.94
C VAL A 46 18.63 7.46 1.51
N SER A 47 17.42 7.93 1.77
CA SER A 47 17.15 9.26 2.33
C SER A 47 17.81 9.47 3.68
N ALA A 48 17.61 8.53 4.61
CA ALA A 48 18.13 8.61 5.97
C ALA A 48 19.65 8.42 6.07
N ARG A 49 20.26 7.69 5.13
CA ARG A 49 21.70 7.39 5.16
C ARG A 49 22.57 8.43 4.47
N PHE A 50 22.13 8.93 3.32
CA PHE A 50 22.99 9.72 2.43
C PHE A 50 22.65 11.22 2.41
N PHE A 51 21.57 11.63 3.09
CA PHE A 51 21.11 13.01 3.08
C PHE A 51 20.84 13.51 4.50
N ASN A 52 21.16 14.78 4.75
CA ASN A 52 20.90 15.43 6.04
C ASN A 52 19.42 15.83 6.22
N ASP A 53 18.68 15.94 5.12
CA ASP A 53 17.24 16.19 5.10
C ASP A 53 16.50 14.99 4.51
N PRO A 54 16.16 13.99 5.35
CA PRO A 54 15.48 12.79 4.87
C PRO A 54 14.02 13.07 4.43
N ALA A 55 13.45 14.22 4.79
CA ALA A 55 12.07 14.57 4.45
C ALA A 55 11.90 14.83 2.95
N ARG A 56 12.95 15.28 2.25
CA ARG A 56 12.87 15.62 0.82
C ARG A 56 12.58 14.42 -0.08
N ILE A 57 13.31 13.31 0.07
CA ILE A 57 13.02 12.09 -0.72
C ILE A 57 11.70 11.46 -0.26
N ALA A 58 11.42 11.46 1.04
CA ALA A 58 10.14 10.98 1.57
C ALA A 58 8.93 11.74 0.97
N ALA A 59 9.01 13.07 0.88
CA ALA A 59 8.01 13.89 0.21
C ALA A 59 7.87 13.54 -1.27
N GLY A 60 8.99 13.25 -1.95
CA GLY A 60 9.00 12.72 -3.31
C GLY A 60 8.25 11.39 -3.46
N VAL A 61 8.39 10.47 -2.50
CA VAL A 61 7.64 9.20 -2.46
C VAL A 61 6.14 9.46 -2.26
N VAL A 62 5.77 10.35 -1.34
CA VAL A 62 4.36 10.75 -1.09
C VAL A 62 3.74 11.41 -2.32
N SER A 63 4.50 12.18 -3.09
CA SER A 63 4.02 12.73 -4.36
C SER A 63 3.92 11.66 -5.44
N GLY A 64 4.93 10.79 -5.58
CA GLY A 64 5.03 9.79 -6.64
C GLY A 64 3.95 8.72 -6.57
N ILE A 65 3.54 8.32 -5.36
CA ILE A 65 2.45 7.34 -5.18
C ILE A 65 1.09 7.86 -5.69
N GLY A 66 0.90 9.19 -5.73
CA GLY A 66 -0.29 9.81 -6.34
C GLY A 66 -0.41 9.47 -7.82
N PHE A 67 0.71 9.41 -8.55
CA PHE A 67 0.72 8.99 -9.96
C PHE A 67 0.33 7.51 -10.13
N ILE A 68 0.86 6.62 -9.28
CA ILE A 68 0.49 5.20 -9.31
C ILE A 68 -0.99 5.03 -8.97
N GLY A 69 -1.49 5.76 -7.96
CA GLY A 69 -2.90 5.79 -7.59
C GLY A 69 -3.80 6.21 -8.74
N ALA A 70 -3.52 7.34 -9.38
CA ALA A 70 -4.24 7.80 -10.56
C ALA A 70 -4.19 6.76 -11.70
N GLY A 71 -3.02 6.19 -11.95
CA GLY A 71 -2.84 5.11 -12.94
C GLY A 71 -3.72 3.89 -12.66
N THR A 72 -3.86 3.49 -11.39
CA THR A 72 -4.76 2.37 -11.02
C THR A 72 -6.24 2.70 -11.17
N ILE A 73 -6.65 3.93 -10.89
CA ILE A 73 -8.03 4.38 -11.10
C ILE A 73 -8.37 4.36 -12.59
N LEU A 74 -7.52 4.96 -13.42
CA LEU A 74 -7.70 4.98 -14.88
C LEU A 74 -7.70 3.56 -15.47
N ALA A 75 -6.88 2.66 -14.93
CA ALA A 75 -6.85 1.26 -15.34
C ALA A 75 -8.15 0.52 -14.99
N GLU A 76 -8.77 0.75 -13.82
CA GLU A 76 -10.09 0.18 -13.49
C GLU A 76 -11.21 0.80 -14.34
N GLN A 77 -11.20 2.11 -14.55
CA GLN A 77 -12.25 2.81 -15.32
C GLN A 77 -12.32 2.35 -16.78
N ARG A 78 -11.20 1.90 -17.38
CA ARG A 78 -11.22 1.28 -18.71
C ARG A 78 -12.08 0.02 -18.78
N LYS A 79 -12.24 -0.69 -17.66
CA LYS A 79 -13.07 -1.91 -17.56
C LYS A 79 -14.53 -1.58 -17.22
N GLU A 80 -14.77 -0.57 -16.39
CA GLU A 80 -16.10 -0.15 -15.95
C GLU A 80 -16.32 1.35 -16.22
N ARG A 81 -16.76 1.71 -17.44
CA ARG A 81 -16.85 3.11 -17.90
C ARG A 81 -17.88 3.98 -17.17
N THR A 82 -18.85 3.38 -16.49
CA THR A 82 -20.01 4.09 -15.91
C THR A 82 -19.96 4.20 -14.39
N LYS A 83 -18.93 3.64 -13.73
CA LYS A 83 -18.84 3.59 -12.27
C LYS A 83 -17.51 4.15 -11.76
N VAL A 84 -17.56 4.83 -10.62
CA VAL A 84 -16.35 5.25 -9.90
C VAL A 84 -15.71 4.00 -9.29
N VAL A 85 -14.53 3.64 -9.78
CA VAL A 85 -13.79 2.41 -9.42
C VAL A 85 -12.33 2.74 -9.08
N GLY A 86 -11.62 1.80 -8.46
CA GLY A 86 -10.19 1.96 -8.16
C GLY A 86 -9.79 2.84 -6.97
N ILE A 87 -10.69 3.63 -6.37
CA ILE A 87 -10.34 4.54 -5.25
C ILE A 87 -9.71 3.79 -4.07
N THR A 88 -10.31 2.69 -3.61
CA THR A 88 -9.74 1.87 -2.52
C THR A 88 -8.41 1.24 -2.92
N THR A 89 -8.21 0.91 -4.20
CA THR A 89 -6.94 0.38 -4.71
C THR A 89 -5.84 1.45 -4.64
N ALA A 90 -6.15 2.69 -5.04
CA ALA A 90 -5.24 3.81 -4.91
C ALA A 90 -4.89 4.10 -3.44
N ALA A 91 -5.90 4.12 -2.55
CA ALA A 91 -5.69 4.33 -1.12
C ALA A 91 -4.85 3.21 -0.47
N SER A 92 -5.05 1.95 -0.85
CA SER A 92 -4.25 0.84 -0.32
C SER A 92 -2.79 0.91 -0.74
N LEU A 93 -2.51 1.35 -1.97
CA LEU A 93 -1.15 1.61 -2.43
C LEU A 93 -0.51 2.78 -1.69
N TRP A 94 -1.27 3.82 -1.37
CA TRP A 94 -0.78 4.94 -0.56
C TRP A 94 -0.36 4.52 0.84
N MET A 95 -1.22 3.76 1.53
CA MET A 95 -0.89 3.16 2.83
C MET A 95 0.34 2.25 2.75
N THR A 96 0.46 1.48 1.66
CA THR A 96 1.58 0.55 1.45
C THR A 96 2.91 1.28 1.28
N ALA A 97 2.92 2.41 0.57
CA ALA A 97 4.11 3.25 0.46
C ALA A 97 4.52 3.82 1.82
N ALA A 98 3.56 4.27 2.63
CA ALA A 98 3.83 4.75 3.99
C ALA A 98 4.40 3.65 4.90
N ILE A 99 3.84 2.43 4.85
CA ILE A 99 4.35 1.25 5.56
C ILE A 99 5.80 0.94 5.14
N GLY A 100 6.09 0.99 3.83
CA GLY A 100 7.44 0.84 3.31
C GLY A 100 8.40 1.88 3.88
N MET A 101 8.03 3.17 3.83
CA MET A 101 8.85 4.25 4.37
C MET A 101 9.13 4.09 5.87
N ILE A 102 8.11 3.84 6.70
CA ILE A 102 8.32 3.71 8.14
C ILE A 102 9.16 2.46 8.49
N THR A 103 9.05 1.39 7.69
CA THR A 103 9.93 0.21 7.80
C THR A 103 11.37 0.55 7.44
N GLY A 104 11.59 1.34 6.39
CA GLY A 104 12.91 1.81 5.97
C GLY A 104 13.54 2.82 6.94
N PHE A 105 12.71 3.54 7.70
CA PHE A 105 13.14 4.42 8.79
C PHE A 105 13.56 3.61 10.04
N GLY A 106 13.16 2.34 10.15
CA GLY A 106 13.53 1.43 11.24
C GLY A 106 12.47 1.24 12.33
N ASP A 107 11.30 1.89 12.24
CA ASP A 107 10.22 1.70 13.21
C ASP A 107 9.32 0.51 12.83
N TYR A 108 9.79 -0.69 13.18
CA TYR A 108 9.09 -1.94 12.90
C TYR A 108 7.78 -2.11 13.67
N ARG A 109 7.64 -1.46 14.83
CA ARG A 109 6.42 -1.55 15.65
C ARG A 109 5.29 -0.80 14.96
N LEU A 110 5.55 0.43 14.53
CA LEU A 110 4.58 1.25 13.80
C LEU A 110 4.29 0.65 12.41
N ALA A 111 5.30 0.09 11.72
CA ALA A 111 5.11 -0.63 10.47
C ALA A 111 4.15 -1.82 10.61
N THR A 112 4.36 -2.65 11.63
CA THR A 112 3.53 -3.83 11.90
C THR A 112 2.10 -3.44 12.23
N PHE A 113 1.91 -2.46 13.12
CA PHE A 113 0.59 -1.96 13.48
C PHE A 113 -0.16 -1.38 12.26
N SER A 114 0.52 -0.54 11.49
CA SER A 114 -0.05 0.09 10.28
C SER A 114 -0.44 -0.94 9.22
N THR A 115 0.34 -2.01 9.08
CA THR A 115 0.03 -3.14 8.19
C THR A 115 -1.23 -3.88 8.65
N ALA A 116 -1.31 -4.22 9.94
CA ALA A 116 -2.47 -4.90 10.51
C ALA A 116 -3.74 -4.04 10.37
N LEU A 117 -3.64 -2.74 10.69
CA LEU A 117 -4.75 -1.80 10.55
C LEU A 117 -5.22 -1.69 9.09
N THR A 118 -4.28 -1.54 8.15
CA THR A 118 -4.60 -1.48 6.71
C THR A 118 -5.30 -2.76 6.25
N TYR A 119 -4.80 -3.92 6.66
CA TYR A 119 -5.40 -5.21 6.33
C TYR A 119 -6.83 -5.34 6.88
N ILE A 120 -7.06 -4.93 8.14
CA ILE A 120 -8.39 -4.93 8.77
C ILE A 120 -9.35 -4.01 8.01
N ILE A 121 -8.94 -2.77 7.72
CA ILE A 121 -9.76 -1.80 6.99
C ILE A 121 -10.18 -2.36 5.61
N LEU A 122 -9.24 -2.98 4.89
CA LEU A 122 -9.55 -3.58 3.58
C LEU A 122 -10.52 -4.75 3.68
N LYS A 123 -10.49 -5.50 4.78
CA LYS A 123 -11.39 -6.63 5.03
C LYS A 123 -12.82 -6.18 5.37
N LEU A 124 -13.01 -4.98 5.93
CA LEU A 124 -14.33 -4.47 6.30
C LEU A 124 -15.29 -4.33 5.12
N LYS A 125 -14.78 -4.04 3.90
CA LYS A 125 -15.60 -4.04 2.68
C LYS A 125 -16.33 -5.37 2.45
N ARG A 126 -15.72 -6.49 2.84
CA ARG A 126 -16.35 -7.82 2.75
C ARG A 126 -17.50 -7.96 3.75
N VAL A 127 -17.40 -7.30 4.90
CA VAL A 127 -18.47 -7.26 5.91
C VAL A 127 -19.62 -6.39 5.42
N GLU A 128 -19.33 -5.22 4.85
CA GLU A 128 -20.35 -4.35 4.23
C GLU A 128 -21.16 -5.09 3.15
N GLU A 129 -20.47 -5.77 2.23
CA GLU A 129 -21.12 -6.57 1.18
C GLU A 129 -21.95 -7.74 1.72
N MET A 130 -21.58 -8.31 2.87
CA MET A 130 -22.36 -9.35 3.54
C MET A 130 -23.62 -8.79 4.21
N LEU A 131 -23.54 -7.58 4.78
CA LEU A 131 -24.68 -6.91 5.42
C LEU A 131 -25.70 -6.44 4.36
N GLU A 132 -25.25 -5.84 3.26
CA GLU A 132 -26.14 -5.42 2.16
C GLU A 132 -26.93 -6.58 1.52
N LYS A 133 -26.35 -7.78 1.49
CA LYS A 133 -27.05 -9.00 1.02
C LYS A 133 -28.07 -9.52 2.01
N ARG A 134 -27.88 -9.27 3.31
CA ARG A 134 -28.78 -9.72 4.37
C ARG A 134 -30.02 -8.83 4.49
N ASP A 135 -29.89 -7.53 4.21
CA ASP A 135 -31.01 -6.59 4.20
C ASP A 135 -31.92 -6.72 2.96
N LYS A 136 -31.48 -7.45 1.92
CA LYS A 136 -32.25 -7.68 0.68
C LYS A 136 -32.97 -9.03 0.62
N ASN A 137 -32.85 -9.86 1.65
CA ASN A 137 -33.54 -11.15 1.82
C ASN A 137 -34.55 -11.05 2.95
#